data_AF-A0A7M5XCV7-F1
#
_entry.id   AF-A0A7M5XCV7-F1
#
_cell.length_a   1.000
_cell.length_b   1.000
_cell.length_c   1.000
_cell.angle_alpha   90.00
_cell.angle_beta   90.00
_cell.angle_gamma   90.00
#
_symmetry.space_group_name_H-M   'P 1'
#
loop_
_entity.id
_entity.type
_entity.pdbx_description
1 polymer ?
#
loop_
_entity_poly.entity_id
_entity_poly.type
_entity_poly.pdbx_seq_one_letter_code
_entity_poly.pdbx_strand_id
1 'polypeptide(L)'
;MNSFLVLTLLVVTMMTSSVFGHGYMRSPPARNSMWRFGFRQNGANYNDNQLWCGGRRTQIKNGGRCGVCGDAAHLRNQPHMDGGRYGNRIIGKTYRRGQNFELDVLLTASHLGYFEFRIGDFSNRDTSGDKEGKLNGVLLRQVNGQTKYPIRTSGRNVHKIHLKLPSHLTCERCVIQWWYKTGNSWGCDAKGCGMGHGEQEHFVNCADVSIY
;
A
#
# COMPACT_ATOMS: atom_id res chain seq x y z
N MET A 1 32.47 37.65 -9.78
CA MET A 1 31.26 36.83 -9.57
C MET A 1 31.28 36.38 -8.12
N ASN A 2 30.41 36.92 -7.27
CA ASN A 2 30.50 36.75 -5.81
C ASN A 2 30.32 35.28 -5.42
N SER A 3 31.36 34.65 -4.85
CA SER A 3 31.31 33.28 -4.34
C SER A 3 30.18 33.05 -3.34
N PHE A 4 29.75 34.10 -2.62
CA PHE A 4 28.56 34.06 -1.77
C PHE A 4 27.27 33.74 -2.55
N LEU A 5 27.07 34.34 -3.72
CA LEU A 5 25.87 34.14 -4.55
C LEU A 5 25.80 32.73 -5.14
N VAL A 6 26.96 32.14 -5.46
CA VAL A 6 27.08 30.75 -5.91
C VAL A 6 26.76 29.77 -4.77
N LEU A 7 27.21 30.07 -3.55
CA LEU A 7 26.93 29.26 -2.36
C LEU A 7 25.43 29.29 -2.00
N THR A 8 24.77 30.45 -2.07
CA THR A 8 23.33 30.55 -1.79
C THR A 8 22.49 29.79 -2.84
N LEU A 9 22.90 29.84 -4.12
CA LEU A 9 22.19 29.12 -5.19
C LEU A 9 22.33 27.59 -5.08
N LEU A 10 23.48 27.10 -4.60
CA LEU A 10 23.73 25.69 -4.30
C LEU A 10 22.94 25.21 -3.06
N VAL A 11 22.80 26.04 -2.03
CA VAL A 11 22.01 25.69 -0.83
C VAL A 11 20.51 25.68 -1.13
N VAL A 12 20.01 26.57 -2.00
CA VAL A 12 18.59 26.59 -2.40
C VAL A 12 18.22 25.42 -3.33
N THR A 13 19.16 24.89 -4.12
CA THR A 13 18.94 23.67 -4.93
C THR A 13 19.02 22.37 -4.13
N MET A 14 19.53 22.41 -2.89
CA MET A 14 19.46 21.32 -1.91
C MET A 14 18.13 21.25 -1.14
N MET A 15 17.08 21.96 -1.59
CA MET A 15 15.71 21.63 -1.22
C MET A 15 15.36 20.27 -1.82
N THR A 16 15.74 19.23 -1.09
CA THR A 16 15.38 17.84 -1.34
C THR A 16 13.92 17.78 -1.71
N SER A 17 13.64 17.46 -2.97
CA SER A 17 12.32 17.06 -3.41
C SER A 17 11.98 15.84 -2.58
N SER A 18 11.24 16.07 -1.50
CA SER A 18 10.43 15.05 -0.87
C SER A 18 9.36 14.71 -1.91
N VAL A 19 9.75 14.00 -2.97
CA VAL A 19 8.81 13.13 -3.63
C VAL A 19 8.31 12.26 -2.50
N PHE A 20 7.01 12.33 -2.27
CA PHE A 20 6.31 11.44 -1.39
C PHE A 20 5.87 10.27 -2.26
N GLY A 21 5.94 9.05 -1.72
CA GLY A 21 5.52 7.89 -2.48
C GLY A 21 4.04 8.07 -2.70
N HIS A 22 3.51 7.60 -3.82
CA HIS A 22 2.08 7.71 -4.03
C HIS A 22 1.62 6.62 -4.96
N GLY A 23 0.51 6.01 -4.63
CA GLY A 23 -0.10 5.03 -5.51
C GLY A 23 -1.33 4.39 -4.92
N TYR A 24 -2.02 3.65 -5.78
CA TYR A 24 -3.22 2.92 -5.40
C TYR A 24 -3.44 1.70 -6.29
N MET A 25 -4.15 0.69 -5.75
CA MET A 25 -4.60 -0.44 -6.56
C MET A 25 -5.77 -0.02 -7.46
N ARG A 26 -5.66 -0.36 -8.74
CA ARG A 26 -6.68 -0.14 -9.76
C ARG A 26 -7.56 -1.36 -9.99
N SER A 27 -6.98 -2.55 -9.92
CA SER A 27 -7.66 -3.82 -10.17
C SER A 27 -7.08 -4.92 -9.26
N PRO A 28 -7.85 -5.49 -8.32
CA PRO A 28 -9.18 -5.03 -7.92
C PRO A 28 -9.12 -3.58 -7.39
N PRO A 29 -10.17 -2.77 -7.58
CA PRO A 29 -10.15 -1.37 -7.17
C PRO A 29 -10.09 -1.28 -5.64
N ALA A 30 -9.09 -0.56 -5.11
CA ALA A 30 -8.98 -0.36 -3.67
C ALA A 30 -10.07 0.57 -3.14
N ARG A 31 -10.44 0.42 -1.86
CA ARG A 31 -11.43 1.22 -1.12
C ARG A 31 -11.26 2.74 -1.31
N ASN A 32 -10.03 3.23 -1.28
CA ASN A 32 -9.68 4.62 -1.55
C ASN A 32 -9.97 5.07 -2.99
N SER A 33 -9.88 4.18 -3.97
CA SER A 33 -9.90 4.52 -5.40
C SER A 33 -11.11 4.00 -6.17
N MET A 34 -12.04 3.26 -5.52
CA MET A 34 -13.17 2.63 -6.22
C MET A 34 -14.02 3.63 -7.02
N TRP A 35 -14.13 4.87 -6.55
CA TRP A 35 -14.86 5.94 -7.21
C TRP A 35 -14.36 6.26 -8.62
N ARG A 36 -13.06 5.99 -8.90
CA ARG A 36 -12.46 6.16 -10.23
C ARG A 36 -12.84 5.04 -11.20
N PHE A 37 -13.33 3.92 -10.69
CA PHE A 37 -13.52 2.66 -11.44
C PHE A 37 -14.98 2.22 -11.49
N GLY A 38 -15.92 3.18 -11.47
CA GLY A 38 -17.35 2.91 -11.64
C GLY A 38 -18.15 2.72 -10.35
N PHE A 39 -17.49 2.68 -9.19
CA PHE A 39 -18.16 2.51 -7.89
C PHE A 39 -18.38 3.86 -7.19
N ARG A 40 -19.15 4.76 -7.82
CA ARG A 40 -19.37 6.12 -7.31
C ARG A 40 -20.03 6.16 -5.93
N GLN A 41 -20.84 5.15 -5.61
CA GLN A 41 -21.52 5.01 -4.31
C GLN A 41 -20.55 4.83 -3.13
N ASN A 42 -19.28 4.47 -3.39
CA ASN A 42 -18.25 4.41 -2.35
C ASN A 42 -17.82 5.81 -1.85
N GLY A 43 -18.13 6.86 -2.60
CA GLY A 43 -17.68 8.22 -2.34
C GLY A 43 -16.26 8.48 -2.83
N ALA A 44 -15.99 9.72 -3.25
CA ALA A 44 -14.68 10.12 -3.75
C ALA A 44 -13.69 10.36 -2.59
N ASN A 45 -12.51 9.76 -2.70
CA ASN A 45 -11.31 10.16 -1.99
C ASN A 45 -10.33 10.77 -3.01
N TYR A 46 -10.15 12.09 -3.00
CA TYR A 46 -9.28 12.76 -3.95
C TYR A 46 -7.78 12.59 -3.66
N ASN A 47 -7.45 12.18 -2.43
CA ASN A 47 -6.09 11.83 -1.98
C ASN A 47 -5.92 10.30 -1.95
N ASP A 48 -6.56 9.59 -2.87
CA ASP A 48 -6.59 8.13 -2.87
C ASP A 48 -5.22 7.51 -3.09
N ASN A 49 -4.26 8.24 -3.64
CA ASN A 49 -2.88 7.80 -3.77
C ASN A 49 -2.02 8.02 -2.50
N GLN A 50 -2.59 8.49 -1.38
CA GLN A 50 -1.89 8.88 -0.13
C GLN A 50 -2.24 8.00 1.08
N LEU A 51 -2.59 6.73 0.87
CA LEU A 51 -2.79 5.80 1.99
C LEU A 51 -1.46 5.30 2.55
N TRP A 52 -0.77 6.21 3.23
CA TRP A 52 0.62 6.13 3.64
C TRP A 52 0.85 6.01 5.15
N CYS A 53 -0.08 5.40 5.88
CA CYS A 53 0.00 5.23 7.33
C CYS A 53 0.07 6.55 8.12
N GLY A 54 -0.40 7.66 7.52
CA GLY A 54 -0.28 9.03 8.06
C GLY A 54 1.06 9.71 7.80
N GLY A 55 1.88 9.15 6.91
CA GLY A 55 3.23 9.62 6.56
C GLY A 55 4.31 9.05 7.48
N ARG A 56 5.55 8.95 6.96
CA ARG A 56 6.68 8.30 7.66
C ARG A 56 6.88 8.75 9.11
N ARG A 57 6.83 10.07 9.38
CA ARG A 57 7.02 10.60 10.74
C ARG A 57 5.94 10.11 11.71
N THR A 58 4.70 10.08 11.26
CA THR A 58 3.55 9.59 12.05
C THR A 58 3.67 8.09 12.27
N GLN A 59 4.03 7.34 11.23
CA GLN A 59 4.25 5.90 11.32
C GLN A 59 5.33 5.55 12.35
N ILE A 60 6.47 6.26 12.34
CA ILE A 60 7.54 6.10 13.34
C ILE A 60 7.02 6.38 14.76
N LYS A 61 6.28 7.48 14.95
CA LYS A 61 5.64 7.79 16.25
C LYS A 61 4.66 6.71 16.70
N ASN A 62 4.02 6.01 15.76
CA ASN A 62 3.14 4.88 16.05
C ASN A 62 3.91 3.57 16.31
N GLY A 63 5.24 3.58 16.36
CA GLY A 63 6.08 2.38 16.54
C GLY A 63 6.15 1.53 15.27
N GLY A 64 6.18 2.15 14.09
CA GLY A 64 6.20 1.48 12.79
C GLY A 64 4.81 1.01 12.30
N ARG A 65 3.80 1.10 13.17
CA ARG A 65 2.45 0.58 12.92
C ARG A 65 1.65 1.40 11.90
N CYS A 66 0.83 0.68 11.14
CA CYS A 66 -0.13 1.20 10.19
C CYS A 66 -1.54 0.69 10.51
N GLY A 67 -2.57 1.42 10.09
CA GLY A 67 -3.91 0.84 9.96
C GLY A 67 -3.93 -0.23 8.88
N VAL A 68 -4.78 -1.27 9.02
CA VAL A 68 -4.77 -2.41 8.10
C VAL A 68 -5.03 -1.99 6.65
N CYS A 69 -5.77 -0.91 6.46
CA CYS A 69 -6.06 -0.36 5.14
C CYS A 69 -5.40 0.99 4.88
N GLY A 70 -4.24 1.26 5.51
CA GLY A 70 -3.37 2.41 5.20
C GLY A 70 -3.64 3.70 5.95
N ASP A 71 -4.66 3.71 6.81
CA ASP A 71 -4.90 4.81 7.73
C ASP A 71 -3.79 4.92 8.79
N ALA A 72 -3.65 6.07 9.44
CA ALA A 72 -2.70 6.21 10.55
C ALA A 72 -3.16 5.38 11.75
N ALA A 73 -2.26 4.56 12.30
CA ALA A 73 -2.60 3.56 13.33
C ALA A 73 -3.19 4.15 14.63
N HIS A 74 -2.85 5.37 15.00
CA HIS A 74 -3.38 6.03 16.21
C HIS A 74 -4.81 6.55 16.03
N LEU A 75 -5.36 6.58 14.81
CA LEU A 75 -6.71 7.06 14.60
C LEU A 75 -7.70 6.07 15.20
N ARG A 76 -8.56 6.58 16.10
CA ARG A 76 -9.68 5.80 16.65
C ARG A 76 -10.67 5.38 15.57
N ASN A 77 -10.95 6.30 14.63
CA ASN A 77 -11.82 6.06 13.49
C ASN A 77 -10.97 6.03 12.22
N GLN A 78 -10.74 4.84 11.68
CA GLN A 78 -9.98 4.62 10.45
C GLN A 78 -10.94 4.54 9.25
N PRO A 79 -10.98 5.53 8.34
CA PRO A 79 -11.99 5.61 7.29
C PRO A 79 -12.01 4.44 6.30
N HIS A 80 -10.89 3.73 6.12
CA HIS A 80 -10.75 2.65 5.15
C HIS A 80 -10.86 1.26 5.80
N MET A 81 -11.03 1.18 7.13
CA MET A 81 -11.36 -0.06 7.83
C MET A 81 -12.84 -0.44 7.64
N ASP A 82 -13.19 -1.69 7.95
CA ASP A 82 -14.58 -2.17 7.83
C ASP A 82 -15.54 -1.30 8.65
N GLY A 83 -16.64 -0.88 8.03
CA GLY A 83 -17.60 0.06 8.63
C GLY A 83 -17.15 1.53 8.58
N GLY A 84 -15.94 1.82 8.11
CA GLY A 84 -15.47 3.18 7.83
C GLY A 84 -16.10 3.77 6.56
N ARG A 85 -15.91 5.09 6.36
CA ARG A 85 -16.45 5.85 5.22
C ARG A 85 -16.21 5.19 3.86
N TYR A 86 -15.02 4.63 3.64
CA TYR A 86 -14.61 3.95 2.41
C TYR A 86 -14.56 2.41 2.56
N GLY A 87 -14.80 1.90 3.76
CA GLY A 87 -14.88 0.46 4.05
C GLY A 87 -16.33 -0.01 4.17
N ASN A 88 -17.15 0.35 3.17
CA ASN A 88 -18.60 0.12 3.12
C ASN A 88 -19.00 -1.19 2.41
N ARG A 89 -18.06 -2.15 2.30
CA ARG A 89 -18.28 -3.55 1.88
C ARG A 89 -18.73 -3.74 0.43
N ILE A 90 -18.44 -2.79 -0.45
CA ILE A 90 -18.69 -2.94 -1.89
C ILE A 90 -17.66 -3.91 -2.49
N ILE A 91 -18.13 -4.99 -3.11
CA ILE A 91 -17.27 -5.95 -3.82
C ILE A 91 -16.78 -5.33 -5.13
N GLY A 92 -15.47 -5.13 -5.25
CA GLY A 92 -14.84 -4.56 -6.44
C GLY A 92 -14.56 -5.58 -7.54
N LYS A 93 -14.42 -6.86 -7.18
CA LYS A 93 -14.14 -7.94 -8.14
C LYS A 93 -14.47 -9.32 -7.57
N THR A 94 -14.82 -10.24 -8.45
CA THR A 94 -15.06 -11.66 -8.11
C THR A 94 -14.03 -12.54 -8.80
N TYR A 95 -13.53 -13.54 -8.10
CA TYR A 95 -12.52 -14.47 -8.56
C TYR A 95 -12.96 -15.92 -8.34
N ARG A 96 -12.31 -16.84 -9.06
CA ARG A 96 -12.38 -18.28 -8.82
C ARG A 96 -11.27 -18.71 -7.87
N ARG A 97 -11.57 -19.56 -6.89
CA ARG A 97 -10.58 -20.12 -5.95
C ARG A 97 -9.42 -20.77 -6.71
N GLY A 98 -8.20 -20.60 -6.22
CA GLY A 98 -7.00 -21.18 -6.82
C GLY A 98 -6.54 -20.56 -8.15
N GLN A 99 -7.28 -19.59 -8.72
CA GLN A 99 -6.90 -19.04 -10.03
C GLN A 99 -5.69 -18.10 -9.95
N ASN A 100 -4.98 -17.99 -11.07
CA ASN A 100 -4.04 -16.89 -11.28
C ASN A 100 -4.81 -15.64 -11.71
N PHE A 101 -4.41 -14.48 -11.22
CA PHE A 101 -5.01 -13.20 -11.59
C PHE A 101 -3.95 -12.10 -11.73
N GLU A 102 -4.27 -11.07 -12.52
CA GLU A 102 -3.47 -9.85 -12.59
C GLU A 102 -3.99 -8.83 -11.58
N LEU A 103 -3.09 -8.33 -10.74
CA LEU A 103 -3.28 -7.19 -9.87
C LEU A 103 -2.58 -5.97 -10.46
N ASP A 104 -3.28 -4.85 -10.54
CA ASP A 104 -2.81 -3.60 -11.14
C ASP A 104 -2.63 -2.51 -10.08
N VAL A 105 -1.41 -2.01 -9.93
CA VAL A 105 -1.06 -0.88 -9.07
C VAL A 105 -0.56 0.28 -9.94
N LEU A 106 -1.13 1.47 -9.76
CA LEU A 106 -0.54 2.70 -10.27
C LEU A 106 0.28 3.35 -9.16
N LEU A 107 1.59 3.48 -9.37
CA LEU A 107 2.40 4.44 -8.63
C LEU A 107 2.39 5.77 -9.37
N THR A 108 1.91 6.82 -8.73
CA THR A 108 2.05 8.19 -9.27
C THR A 108 3.42 8.78 -8.95
N ALA A 109 4.06 8.30 -7.87
CA ALA A 109 5.45 8.56 -7.53
C ALA A 109 6.06 7.31 -6.89
N SER A 110 7.11 6.77 -7.50
CA SER A 110 7.78 5.55 -7.05
C SER A 110 9.04 5.82 -6.23
N HIS A 111 9.19 5.09 -5.13
CA HIS A 111 10.17 5.27 -4.06
C HIS A 111 11.06 4.03 -3.82
N LEU A 112 11.31 3.25 -4.87
CA LEU A 112 12.03 1.97 -4.79
C LEU A 112 11.38 1.00 -3.79
N GLY A 113 12.05 -0.07 -3.38
CA GLY A 113 11.53 -1.01 -2.38
C GLY A 113 10.75 -2.16 -3.01
N TYR A 114 9.62 -2.56 -2.43
CA TYR A 114 8.88 -3.72 -2.91
C TYR A 114 7.40 -3.74 -2.48
N PHE A 115 6.60 -4.44 -3.27
CA PHE A 115 5.22 -4.78 -2.91
C PHE A 115 5.13 -6.18 -2.28
N GLU A 116 4.22 -6.32 -1.33
CA GLU A 116 3.67 -7.58 -0.85
C GLU A 116 2.15 -7.52 -0.97
N PHE A 117 1.52 -8.70 -1.08
CA PHE A 117 0.07 -8.82 -1.19
C PHE A 117 -0.42 -9.88 -0.22
N ARG A 118 -1.46 -9.57 0.55
CA ARG A 118 -2.10 -10.52 1.47
C ARG A 118 -3.57 -10.64 1.15
N ILE A 119 -4.15 -11.80 1.42
CA ILE A 119 -5.59 -12.02 1.29
C ILE A 119 -6.14 -12.78 2.48
N GLY A 120 -7.33 -12.41 2.94
CA GLY A 120 -8.01 -13.11 4.02
C GLY A 120 -9.50 -12.80 4.01
N ASP A 121 -10.29 -13.68 4.61
CA ASP A 121 -11.71 -13.47 4.82
C ASP A 121 -11.91 -12.40 5.91
N PHE A 122 -12.28 -11.19 5.49
CA PHE A 122 -12.42 -10.03 6.37
C PHE A 122 -13.82 -9.94 7.02
N SER A 123 -14.67 -10.94 6.80
CA SER A 123 -15.99 -11.04 7.46
C SER A 123 -15.89 -11.40 8.94
N ASN A 124 -14.81 -12.07 9.35
CA ASN A 124 -14.54 -12.47 10.73
C ASN A 124 -13.62 -11.46 11.43
N ARG A 125 -13.88 -11.14 12.71
CA ARG A 125 -13.04 -10.20 13.48
C ARG A 125 -11.61 -10.71 13.68
N ASP A 126 -11.39 -12.01 13.58
CA ASP A 126 -10.08 -12.66 13.79
C ASP A 126 -9.06 -12.39 12.67
N THR A 127 -9.51 -11.87 11.51
CA THR A 127 -8.62 -11.41 10.43
C THR A 127 -8.27 -9.92 10.54
N SER A 128 -8.60 -9.26 11.66
CA SER A 128 -8.05 -7.96 12.01
C SER A 128 -6.51 -8.06 11.99
N GLY A 129 -5.85 -7.11 11.34
CA GLY A 129 -4.43 -7.21 11.03
C GLY A 129 -3.52 -7.41 12.26
N ASP A 130 -2.30 -7.85 11.99
CA ASP A 130 -1.27 -8.05 13.01
C ASP A 130 -0.85 -6.73 13.70
N LYS A 131 0.07 -6.83 14.64
CA LYS A 131 0.59 -5.68 15.40
C LYS A 131 1.18 -4.56 14.53
N GLU A 132 1.64 -4.86 13.31
CA GLU A 132 2.19 -3.86 12.37
C GLU A 132 1.10 -3.24 11.48
N GLY A 133 -0.06 -3.91 11.38
CA GLY A 133 -1.15 -3.55 10.46
C GLY A 133 -1.19 -4.40 9.20
N LYS A 134 -0.43 -5.49 9.10
CA LYS A 134 -0.55 -6.41 7.97
C LYS A 134 -1.77 -7.29 8.16
N LEU A 135 -2.52 -7.53 7.09
CA LEU A 135 -3.70 -8.38 7.14
C LEU A 135 -3.33 -9.78 7.68
N ASN A 136 -4.06 -10.26 8.68
CA ASN A 136 -3.87 -11.61 9.23
C ASN A 136 -4.51 -12.64 8.28
N GLY A 137 -3.79 -12.96 7.20
CA GLY A 137 -4.24 -13.83 6.13
C GLY A 137 -3.07 -14.43 5.34
N VAL A 138 -3.36 -14.98 4.16
CA VAL A 138 -2.36 -15.63 3.31
C VAL A 138 -1.51 -14.59 2.60
N LEU A 139 -0.19 -14.66 2.76
CA LEU A 139 0.77 -13.94 1.91
C LEU A 139 0.76 -14.55 0.50
N LEU A 140 0.27 -13.77 -0.46
CA LEU A 140 0.16 -14.20 -1.85
C LEU A 140 1.54 -14.35 -2.49
N ARG A 141 1.64 -15.33 -3.39
CA ARG A 141 2.81 -15.56 -4.23
C ARG A 141 2.52 -15.07 -5.64
N GLN A 142 3.53 -14.47 -6.23
CA GLN A 142 3.60 -14.28 -7.67
C GLN A 142 3.65 -15.64 -8.38
N VAL A 143 3.29 -15.67 -9.66
CA VAL A 143 3.38 -16.90 -10.50
C VAL A 143 4.79 -17.47 -10.58
N ASN A 144 5.83 -16.65 -10.38
CA ASN A 144 7.23 -17.07 -10.30
C ASN A 144 7.63 -17.61 -8.90
N GLY A 145 6.68 -17.75 -7.97
CA GLY A 145 6.88 -18.27 -6.61
C GLY A 145 7.31 -17.23 -5.56
N GLN A 146 7.71 -16.03 -5.97
CA GLN A 146 8.19 -14.97 -5.07
C GLN A 146 7.04 -14.25 -4.34
N THR A 147 7.29 -13.80 -3.12
CA THR A 147 6.31 -13.03 -2.31
C THR A 147 6.52 -11.52 -2.36
N LYS A 148 7.69 -11.06 -2.82
CA LYS A 148 8.03 -9.64 -2.96
C LYS A 148 8.18 -9.28 -4.43
N TYR A 149 7.43 -8.26 -4.88
CA TYR A 149 7.59 -7.69 -6.22
C TYR A 149 8.50 -6.46 -6.13
N PRO A 150 9.71 -6.47 -6.72
CA PRO A 150 10.67 -5.38 -6.55
C PRO A 150 10.26 -4.12 -7.34
N ILE A 151 10.39 -2.96 -6.71
CA ILE A 151 10.22 -1.65 -7.34
C ILE A 151 11.60 -1.03 -7.52
N ARG A 152 12.04 -0.92 -8.78
CA ARG A 152 13.38 -0.44 -9.14
C ARG A 152 13.37 0.86 -9.94
N THR A 153 12.20 1.28 -10.38
CA THR A 153 12.04 2.50 -11.19
C THR A 153 11.60 3.66 -10.32
N SER A 154 11.98 4.88 -10.68
CA SER A 154 11.42 6.11 -10.14
C SER A 154 10.26 6.60 -11.02
N GLY A 155 9.50 7.58 -10.54
CA GLY A 155 8.44 8.23 -11.31
C GLY A 155 7.11 7.46 -11.38
N ARG A 156 6.25 7.87 -12.32
CA ARG A 156 4.89 7.34 -12.49
C ARG A 156 4.91 6.07 -13.32
N ASN A 157 4.45 4.96 -12.75
CA ASN A 157 4.45 3.66 -13.42
C ASN A 157 3.21 2.84 -13.07
N VAL A 158 2.75 2.05 -14.04
CA VAL A 158 1.76 1.00 -13.83
C VAL A 158 2.51 -0.32 -13.63
N HIS A 159 2.21 -1.01 -12.54
CA HIS A 159 2.73 -2.33 -12.24
C HIS A 159 1.60 -3.34 -12.33
N LYS A 160 1.77 -4.32 -13.22
CA LYS A 160 0.88 -5.48 -13.37
C LYS A 160 1.58 -6.69 -12.77
N ILE A 161 1.00 -7.26 -11.71
CA ILE A 161 1.57 -8.36 -10.94
C ILE A 161 0.65 -9.56 -11.09
N HIS A 162 1.19 -10.68 -11.60
CA HIS A 162 0.45 -11.93 -11.69
C HIS A 162 0.60 -12.71 -10.38
N LEU A 163 -0.50 -12.86 -9.65
CA LEU A 163 -0.59 -13.51 -8.35
C LEU A 163 -1.44 -14.79 -8.44
N LYS A 164 -1.22 -15.72 -7.51
CA LYS A 164 -2.00 -16.96 -7.39
C LYS A 164 -2.86 -16.94 -6.13
N LEU A 165 -4.17 -17.09 -6.28
CA LEU A 165 -5.08 -17.25 -5.14
C LEU A 165 -4.90 -18.64 -4.48
N PRO A 166 -5.13 -18.77 -3.16
CA PRO A 166 -5.14 -20.07 -2.51
C PRO A 166 -6.29 -20.94 -3.04
N SER A 167 -6.04 -22.23 -3.27
CA SER A 167 -7.06 -23.16 -3.80
C SER A 167 -8.15 -23.51 -2.79
N HIS A 168 -7.86 -23.37 -1.50
CA HIS A 168 -8.77 -23.66 -0.39
C HIS A 168 -9.55 -22.43 0.10
N LEU A 169 -9.21 -21.23 -0.37
CA LEU A 169 -9.85 -20.00 0.09
C LEU A 169 -11.13 -19.75 -0.69
N THR A 170 -12.26 -19.69 0.02
CA THR A 170 -13.56 -19.24 -0.47
C THR A 170 -14.14 -18.26 0.52
N CYS A 171 -14.75 -17.19 0.05
CA CYS A 171 -15.26 -16.11 0.89
C CYS A 171 -16.22 -15.23 0.09
N GLU A 172 -17.34 -14.85 0.72
CA GLU A 172 -18.23 -13.83 0.16
C GLU A 172 -17.55 -12.46 0.15
N ARG A 173 -16.73 -12.20 1.17
CA ARG A 173 -15.98 -10.94 1.30
C ARG A 173 -14.57 -11.17 1.85
N CYS A 174 -13.63 -11.41 0.94
CA CYS A 174 -12.22 -11.30 1.23
C CYS A 174 -11.71 -9.87 1.04
N VAL A 175 -10.62 -9.55 1.72
CA VAL A 175 -9.84 -8.34 1.48
C VAL A 175 -8.49 -8.71 0.91
N ILE A 176 -8.12 -8.08 -0.20
CA ILE A 176 -6.74 -8.07 -0.69
C ILE A 176 -6.06 -6.81 -0.15
N GLN A 177 -5.00 -6.99 0.63
CA GLN A 177 -4.13 -5.92 1.10
C GLN A 177 -2.91 -5.82 0.20
N TRP A 178 -2.74 -4.67 -0.46
CA TRP A 178 -1.45 -4.28 -1.03
C TRP A 178 -0.65 -3.57 0.04
N TRP A 179 0.60 -3.99 0.22
CA TRP A 179 1.57 -3.36 1.11
C TRP A 179 2.81 -2.99 0.33
N TYR A 180 3.07 -1.70 0.18
CA TYR A 180 4.28 -1.17 -0.41
C TYR A 180 5.20 -0.65 0.67
N LYS A 181 6.33 -1.33 0.89
CA LYS A 181 7.44 -0.80 1.68
C LYS A 181 8.39 -0.08 0.73
N THR A 182 8.55 1.24 0.88
CA THR A 182 9.50 2.01 0.08
C THR A 182 10.94 1.67 0.46
N GLY A 183 11.90 2.16 -0.32
CA GLY A 183 13.33 1.88 -0.11
C GLY A 183 14.23 3.10 -0.35
N ASN A 184 13.66 4.31 -0.34
CA ASN A 184 14.39 5.53 -0.66
C ASN A 184 14.82 6.34 0.57
N SER A 185 14.55 5.88 1.80
CA SER A 185 15.08 6.54 3.01
C SER A 185 16.38 5.88 3.45
N TRP A 186 17.37 6.68 3.83
CA TRP A 186 18.56 6.18 4.51
C TRP A 186 18.22 5.87 5.98
N GLY A 187 18.73 4.75 6.48
CA GLY A 187 18.59 4.36 7.87
C GLY A 187 19.55 3.25 8.25
N CYS A 188 19.38 2.71 9.46
CA CYS A 188 20.12 1.56 9.94
C CYS A 188 19.13 0.53 10.50
N ASP A 189 19.43 -0.74 10.29
CA ASP A 189 18.77 -1.88 10.92
C ASP A 189 19.80 -2.99 11.22
N ALA A 190 19.32 -4.16 11.67
CA ALA A 190 20.18 -5.31 11.98
C ALA A 190 21.05 -5.79 10.80
N LYS A 191 20.77 -5.36 9.56
CA LYS A 191 21.53 -5.74 8.36
C LYS A 191 22.53 -4.67 7.92
N GLY A 192 22.61 -3.55 8.64
CA GLY A 192 23.55 -2.46 8.36
C GLY A 192 22.86 -1.11 8.15
N CYS A 193 23.65 -0.16 7.65
CA CYS A 193 23.21 1.20 7.38
C CYS A 193 23.27 1.51 5.89
N GLY A 194 22.24 2.15 5.36
CA GLY A 194 22.16 2.45 3.94
C GLY A 194 20.77 2.88 3.49
N MET A 195 20.64 3.10 2.18
CA MET A 195 19.34 3.34 1.54
C MET A 195 18.46 2.10 1.66
N GLY A 196 17.21 2.29 2.10
CA GLY A 196 16.23 1.22 2.30
C GLY A 196 16.33 0.48 3.62
N HIS A 197 17.32 0.78 4.46
CA HIS A 197 17.48 0.23 5.81
C HIS A 197 16.64 0.99 6.85
N GLY A 198 16.31 0.31 7.94
CA GLY A 198 15.53 0.88 9.03
C GLY A 198 14.08 1.21 8.64
N GLU A 199 13.53 2.27 9.25
CA GLU A 199 12.15 2.69 9.06
C GLU A 199 11.94 3.36 7.70
N GLN A 200 11.07 2.74 6.89
CA GLN A 200 10.70 3.20 5.56
C GLN A 200 9.24 3.63 5.55
N GLU A 201 8.88 4.51 4.61
CA GLU A 201 7.48 4.88 4.40
C GLU A 201 6.72 3.70 3.80
N HIS A 202 5.50 3.47 4.26
CA HIS A 202 4.65 2.41 3.74
C HIS A 202 3.39 2.98 3.09
N PHE A 203 2.95 2.37 1.98
CA PHE A 203 1.64 2.61 1.38
C PHE A 203 0.82 1.33 1.43
N VAL A 204 -0.43 1.43 1.88
CA VAL A 204 -1.26 0.25 2.10
C VAL A 204 -2.64 0.51 1.54
N ASN A 205 -3.19 -0.43 0.77
CA ASN A 205 -4.56 -0.35 0.29
C ASN A 205 -5.28 -1.66 0.57
N CYS A 206 -6.58 -1.59 0.74
CA CYS A 206 -7.47 -2.75 0.81
C CYS A 206 -8.46 -2.73 -0.37
N ALA A 207 -8.72 -3.88 -0.97
CA ALA A 207 -9.80 -4.07 -1.94
C ALA A 207 -10.69 -5.24 -1.49
N ASP A 208 -12.00 -5.03 -1.47
CA ASP A 208 -12.98 -6.08 -1.16
C ASP A 208 -13.29 -6.91 -2.41
N VAL A 209 -13.22 -8.23 -2.28
CA VAL A 209 -13.39 -9.20 -3.38
C VAL A 209 -14.18 -10.42 -2.91
N SER A 210 -14.79 -11.14 -3.83
CA SER A 210 -15.41 -12.45 -3.55
C SER A 210 -14.62 -13.57 -4.22
N ILE A 211 -14.56 -14.75 -3.58
CA ILE A 211 -13.86 -15.93 -4.10
C ILE A 211 -14.76 -17.17 -3.98
N TYR A 212 -14.99 -17.82 -5.13
CA TYR A 212 -15.82 -19.03 -5.25
C TYR A 212 -15.07 -20.19 -5.92
#